data_AF-A0A1G7PYV0-F1
#
_entry.id   AF-A0A1G7PYV0-F1
#
_cell.length_a   1.000
_cell.length_b   1.000
_cell.length_c   1.000
_cell.angle_alpha   90.00
_cell.angle_beta   90.00
_cell.angle_gamma   90.00
#
_symmetry.space_group_name_H-M   'P 1'
#
loop_
_entity.id
_entity.type
_entity.pdbx_description
1 polymer ?
#
loop_
_entity_poly.entity_id
_entity_poly.type
_entity_poly.pdbx_seq_one_letter_code
_entity_poly.pdbx_strand_id
1 'polypeptide(L)'
;MQALENTSRIVADDLRKAERSINLAARDTTQLLLTMLDATETHQISPAFAQRSVKATVAALSALVEGQDQMAMRAHPLAVKVGRQLGLTETSWGENVPKPPMASIDERAPEPVIR
;
A
#
# COMPACT_ATOMS: atom_id res chain seq x y z
N MET A 1 5.76 -32.36 -5.78
CA MET A 1 5.09 -31.34 -4.94
C MET A 1 6.06 -30.37 -4.28
N GLN A 2 7.16 -30.83 -3.66
CA GLN A 2 8.16 -29.95 -3.00
C GLN A 2 8.72 -28.82 -3.87
N ALA A 3 8.99 -29.07 -5.16
CA ALA A 3 9.51 -28.02 -6.06
C ALA A 3 8.53 -26.85 -6.21
N LEU A 4 7.22 -27.12 -6.32
CA LEU A 4 6.20 -26.11 -6.48
C LEU A 4 5.95 -25.33 -5.19
N GLU A 5 5.97 -26.02 -4.05
CA GLU A 5 5.90 -25.40 -2.73
C GLU A 5 7.07 -24.42 -2.52
N ASN A 6 8.30 -24.85 -2.82
CA ASN A 6 9.49 -24.00 -2.73
C ASN A 6 9.40 -22.77 -3.65
N THR A 7 8.99 -22.97 -4.91
CA THR A 7 8.79 -21.84 -5.84
C THR A 7 7.72 -20.88 -5.34
N SER A 8 6.60 -21.38 -4.81
CA SER A 8 5.53 -20.53 -4.27
C SER A 8 5.99 -19.68 -3.08
N ARG A 9 6.84 -20.24 -2.20
CA ARG A 9 7.43 -19.51 -1.07
C ARG A 9 8.36 -18.39 -1.53
N ILE A 10 9.21 -18.66 -2.53
CA ILE A 10 10.12 -17.66 -3.10
C ILE A 10 9.32 -16.49 -3.70
N VAL A 11 8.30 -16.79 -4.51
CA VAL A 11 7.45 -15.76 -5.12
C VAL A 11 6.71 -14.94 -4.06
N ALA A 12 6.18 -15.57 -3.01
CA ALA A 12 5.55 -14.86 -1.91
C ALA A 12 6.51 -13.92 -1.16
N ASP A 13 7.76 -14.36 -0.94
CA ASP A 13 8.77 -13.53 -0.29
C ASP A 13 9.21 -12.36 -1.17
N ASP A 14 9.34 -12.57 -2.48
CA ASP A 14 9.69 -11.51 -3.41
C ASP A 14 8.56 -10.48 -3.56
N LEU A 15 7.29 -10.92 -3.53
CA LEU A 15 6.13 -10.03 -3.45
C LEU A 15 6.16 -9.15 -2.20
N ARG A 16 6.46 -9.73 -1.02
CA ARG A 16 6.60 -8.97 0.24
C ARG A 16 7.78 -7.99 0.20
N LYS A 17 8.89 -8.36 -0.44
CA LYS A 17 10.02 -7.43 -0.63
C LYS A 17 9.62 -6.27 -1.54
N ALA A 18 8.94 -6.55 -2.65
CA ALA A 18 8.47 -5.52 -3.57
C ALA A 18 7.47 -4.58 -2.89
N GLU A 19 6.53 -5.10 -2.10
CA GLU A 19 5.59 -4.29 -1.33
C GLU A 19 6.30 -3.38 -0.31
N ARG A 20 7.28 -3.92 0.43
CA ARG A 20 8.11 -3.12 1.35
C ARG A 20 8.89 -2.04 0.61
N SER A 21 9.42 -2.35 -0.57
CA SER A 21 10.15 -1.39 -1.41
C SER A 21 9.26 -0.25 -1.87
N ILE A 22 8.01 -0.52 -2.29
CA ILE A 22 7.05 0.51 -2.69
C ILE A 22 6.68 1.40 -1.49
N ASN A 23 6.43 0.79 -0.32
CA ASN A 23 6.13 1.53 0.90
C ASN A 23 7.28 2.46 1.32
N LEU A 24 8.53 2.01 1.20
CA LEU A 24 9.71 2.84 1.45
C LEU A 24 9.80 3.98 0.43
N ALA A 25 9.67 3.69 -0.86
CA ALA A 25 9.68 4.71 -1.90
C ALA A 25 8.58 5.77 -1.72
N ALA A 26 7.38 5.36 -1.30
CA ALA A 26 6.28 6.28 -1.01
C ALA A 26 6.60 7.21 0.18
N ARG A 27 7.21 6.66 1.24
CA ARG A 27 7.68 7.46 2.39
C ARG A 27 8.76 8.45 1.98
N ASP A 28 9.78 8.00 1.26
CA ASP A 28 10.87 8.86 0.81
C ASP A 28 10.38 9.99 -0.12
N THR A 29 9.43 9.67 -1.00
CA THR A 29 8.80 10.66 -1.89
C THR A 29 7.95 11.66 -1.11
N THR A 30 7.26 11.21 -0.05
CA THR A 30 6.52 12.11 0.85
C THR A 30 7.48 13.03 1.62
N GLN A 31 8.59 12.48 2.12
CA GLN A 31 9.61 13.26 2.82
C GLN A 31 10.23 14.31 1.89
N LEU A 32 10.52 13.94 0.64
CA LEU A 32 11.01 14.87 -0.38
C LEU A 32 10.02 16.01 -0.62
N LEU A 33 8.71 15.73 -0.66
CA LEU A 33 7.69 16.76 -0.78
C LEU A 33 7.74 17.75 0.38
N LEU A 34 7.82 17.25 1.62
CA LEU A 34 7.90 18.09 2.83
C LEU A 34 9.16 18.98 2.81
N THR A 35 10.32 18.40 2.50
CA THR A 35 11.58 19.14 2.39
C THR A 35 11.53 20.20 1.29
N MET A 36 10.89 19.90 0.15
CA MET A 36 10.73 20.86 -0.93
C MET A 36 9.83 22.04 -0.52
N LEU A 37 8.73 21.78 0.17
CA LEU A 37 7.84 22.83 0.66
C LEU A 37 8.55 23.74 1.68
N ASP A 38 9.25 23.15 2.65
CA ASP A 38 10.05 23.88 3.64
C ASP A 38 11.17 24.72 2.99
N ALA A 39 11.87 24.15 2.00
CA ALA A 39 12.89 24.87 1.23
C ALA A 39 12.30 26.01 0.41
N THR A 40 11.09 25.85 -0.16
CA THR A 40 10.43 26.91 -0.92
C THR A 40 10.03 28.09 -0.03
N GLU A 41 9.57 27.81 1.19
CA GLU A 41 9.24 28.82 2.19
C GLU A 41 10.49 29.53 2.71
N THR A 42 11.55 28.78 3.03
CA THR A 42 12.78 29.32 3.61
C THR A 42 13.63 30.10 2.61
N HIS A 43 13.70 29.66 1.36
CA HIS A 43 14.65 30.18 0.37
C HIS A 43 14.01 31.02 -0.75
N GLN A 44 12.74 31.40 -0.60
CA GLN A 44 12.00 32.20 -1.61
C GLN A 44 12.12 31.63 -3.03
N ILE A 45 12.08 30.30 -3.15
CA ILE A 45 12.16 29.62 -4.44
C ILE A 45 10.99 30.09 -5.30
N SER A 46 11.24 30.30 -6.61
CA SER A 46 10.20 30.81 -7.50
C SER A 46 8.91 29.96 -7.40
N PRO A 47 7.72 30.59 -7.29
CA PRO A 47 6.46 29.86 -7.15
C PRO A 47 6.20 28.87 -8.29
N ALA A 48 6.64 29.20 -9.51
CA ALA A 48 6.49 28.33 -10.68
C ALA A 48 7.32 27.03 -10.55
N PHE A 49 8.53 27.12 -10.03
CA PHE A 49 9.38 25.95 -9.77
C PHE A 49 8.82 25.10 -8.62
N ALA A 50 8.38 25.75 -7.53
CA ALA A 50 7.73 25.10 -6.41
C ALA A 50 6.51 24.28 -6.88
N GLN A 51 5.61 24.93 -7.62
CA GLN A 51 4.40 24.31 -8.16
C GLN A 51 4.72 23.12 -9.08
N ARG A 52 5.69 23.26 -10.00
CA ARG A 52 6.06 22.18 -10.93
C ARG A 52 6.64 20.98 -10.19
N SER A 53 7.49 21.24 -9.20
CA SER A 53 8.11 20.20 -8.38
C SER A 53 7.07 19.48 -7.53
N VAL A 54 6.20 20.21 -6.82
CA VAL A 54 5.09 19.62 -6.04
C VAL A 54 4.21 18.75 -6.92
N LYS A 55 3.83 19.24 -8.12
CA LYS A 55 3.01 18.48 -9.07
C LYS A 55 3.70 17.17 -9.48
N ALA A 56 5.00 17.20 -9.78
CA ALA A 56 5.74 16.00 -10.16
C ALA A 56 5.81 14.99 -9.00
N THR A 57 6.08 15.45 -7.78
CA THR A 57 6.17 14.59 -6.60
C THR A 57 4.82 13.96 -6.23
N VAL A 58 3.71 14.71 -6.34
CA VAL A 58 2.35 14.18 -6.15
C VAL A 58 2.00 13.14 -7.22
N ALA A 59 2.38 13.37 -8.47
CA ALA A 59 2.19 12.38 -9.54
C ALA A 59 2.98 11.09 -9.28
N ALA A 60 4.22 11.20 -8.79
CA ALA A 60 5.04 10.05 -8.40
C ALA A 60 4.41 9.27 -7.23
N LEU A 61 3.90 9.96 -6.20
CA LEU A 61 3.17 9.34 -5.09
C LEU A 61 1.94 8.58 -5.57
N SER A 62 1.16 9.19 -6.48
CA SER A 62 -0.04 8.55 -7.03
C SER A 62 0.31 7.26 -7.79
N ALA A 63 1.37 7.28 -8.58
CA ALA A 63 1.85 6.10 -9.30
C ALA A 63 2.35 4.98 -8.38
N LEU A 64 2.98 5.32 -7.24
CA LEU A 64 3.42 4.35 -6.24
C LEU A 64 2.24 3.66 -5.54
N VAL A 65 1.22 4.43 -5.16
CA VAL A 65 -0.01 3.90 -4.54
C VAL A 65 -0.74 3.00 -5.51
N GLU A 66 -0.90 3.41 -6.77
CA GLU A 66 -1.55 2.59 -7.78
C GLU A 66 -0.74 1.31 -8.09
N GLY A 67 0.60 1.39 -8.08
CA GLY A 67 1.47 0.23 -8.18
C GLY A 67 1.27 -0.77 -7.05
N GLN A 68 1.09 -0.28 -5.81
CA GLN A 68 0.78 -1.11 -4.64
C GLN A 68 -0.59 -1.79 -4.78
N ASP A 69 -1.62 -1.04 -5.18
CA ASP A 69 -2.98 -1.59 -5.35
C ASP A 69 -3.03 -2.66 -6.43
N GLN A 70 -2.36 -2.45 -7.56
CA GLN A 70 -2.27 -3.43 -8.65
C GLN A 70 -1.53 -4.70 -8.22
N MET A 71 -0.49 -4.58 -7.39
CA MET A 71 0.21 -5.73 -6.81
C MET A 71 -0.68 -6.50 -5.84
N ALA A 72 -1.37 -5.81 -4.92
CA ALA A 72 -2.26 -6.42 -3.95
C ALA A 72 -3.43 -7.17 -4.62
N MET A 73 -4.05 -6.54 -5.61
CA MET A 73 -5.19 -7.10 -6.36
C MET A 73 -4.82 -8.32 -7.23
N ARG A 74 -3.60 -8.38 -7.76
CA ARG A 74 -3.20 -9.48 -8.66
C ARG A 74 -2.52 -10.63 -7.94
N ALA A 75 -1.62 -10.32 -7.01
CA ALA A 75 -0.79 -11.35 -6.39
C ALA A 75 -1.56 -12.18 -5.35
N HIS A 76 -2.42 -11.54 -4.56
CA HIS A 76 -3.09 -12.20 -3.45
C HIS A 76 -4.14 -13.24 -3.89
N PRO A 77 -5.08 -12.93 -4.82
CA PRO A 77 -6.08 -13.90 -5.26
C PRO A 77 -5.48 -15.07 -6.05
N LEU A 78 -4.41 -14.83 -6.81
CA LEU A 78 -3.71 -15.88 -7.56
C LEU A 78 -2.96 -16.82 -6.62
N ALA A 79 -2.28 -16.29 -5.59
CA ALA A 79 -1.61 -17.10 -4.57
C ALA A 79 -2.60 -17.97 -3.77
N VAL A 80 -3.75 -17.41 -3.37
CA VAL A 80 -4.81 -18.18 -2.70
C VAL A 80 -5.40 -19.25 -3.60
N LYS A 81 -5.66 -18.94 -4.87
CA LYS A 81 -6.20 -19.89 -5.86
C LYS A 81 -5.25 -21.06 -6.09
N VAL A 82 -3.96 -20.79 -6.29
CA VAL A 82 -2.93 -21.83 -6.46
C VAL A 82 -2.78 -22.66 -5.19
N GLY A 83 -2.76 -22.02 -4.01
CA GLY A 83 -2.69 -22.73 -2.73
C GLY A 83 -3.84 -23.74 -2.53
N ARG A 84 -5.07 -23.32 -2.84
CA ARG A 84 -6.25 -24.21 -2.79
C ARG A 84 -6.16 -25.36 -3.80
N GLN A 85 -5.69 -25.10 -5.03
CA GLN A 85 -5.51 -26.13 -6.05
C GLN A 85 -4.45 -27.18 -5.68
N LEU A 86 -3.52 -26.84 -4.78
CA LEU A 86 -2.49 -27.73 -4.27
C LEU A 86 -2.89 -28.46 -2.99
N GLY A 87 -4.13 -28.31 -2.53
CA GLY A 87 -4.61 -28.93 -1.29
C GLY A 87 -4.05 -28.29 -0.02
N LEU A 88 -3.45 -27.11 -0.12
CA LEU A 88 -3.01 -26.35 1.05
C LEU A 88 -4.24 -25.77 1.75
N THR A 89 -4.53 -26.26 2.95
CA THR A 89 -5.67 -25.81 3.77
C THR A 89 -5.42 -24.48 4.47
N GLU A 90 -4.16 -24.08 4.61
CA GLU A 90 -3.75 -22.80 5.17
C GLU A 90 -3.29 -21.88 4.04
N THR A 91 -4.21 -21.10 3.49
CA THR A 91 -3.92 -20.08 2.46
C THR A 91 -3.83 -18.67 3.03
N SER A 92 -3.66 -18.54 4.35
CA SER A 92 -3.41 -17.25 5.01
C SER A 92 -1.97 -16.82 4.74
N TRP A 93 -1.74 -16.20 3.59
CA TRP A 93 -0.42 -15.69 3.20
C TRP A 93 -0.17 -14.23 3.65
N GLY A 94 -0.98 -13.70 4.58
CA GLY A 94 -0.82 -12.34 5.08
C GLY A 94 -2.07 -11.65 5.63
N GLU A 95 -3.23 -12.32 5.77
CA GLU A 95 -4.45 -11.71 6.35
C GLU A 95 -4.29 -11.25 7.81
N ASN A 96 -3.22 -11.66 8.50
CA ASN A 96 -2.90 -11.26 9.87
C ASN A 96 -2.04 -9.98 9.99
N VAL A 97 -1.74 -9.28 8.91
CA VAL A 97 -1.19 -7.91 9.03
C VAL A 97 -2.39 -6.98 9.29
N PRO A 98 -2.45 -6.27 10.43
CA PRO A 98 -3.65 -5.55 10.82
C PRO A 98 -4.02 -4.54 9.74
N LYS A 99 -5.22 -4.72 9.18
CA LYS A 99 -5.85 -3.75 8.28
C LYS A 99 -5.86 -2.40 9.00
N PRO A 100 -5.36 -1.30 8.40
CA PRO A 100 -5.42 0.01 9.04
C PRO A 100 -6.87 0.27 9.44
N PRO A 101 -7.14 0.69 10.68
CA PRO A 101 -8.49 0.81 11.18
C PRO A 101 -9.23 1.80 10.29
N MET A 102 -10.17 1.31 9.50
CA MET A 102 -11.17 2.17 8.90
C MET A 102 -11.94 2.74 10.09
N ALA A 103 -11.71 4.01 10.39
CA ALA A 103 -12.60 4.75 11.27
C ALA A 103 -14.00 4.59 10.68
N SER A 104 -14.80 3.73 11.30
CA SER A 104 -16.20 3.53 10.99
C SER A 104 -16.87 4.88 11.18
N ILE A 105 -17.18 5.51 10.05
CA ILE A 105 -18.06 6.66 9.97
C ILE A 105 -19.35 6.24 10.67
N ASP A 106 -19.64 6.99 11.72
CA ASP A 106 -20.65 6.76 12.74
C ASP A 106 -22.05 6.72 12.11
N GLU A 107 -22.57 5.52 11.84
CA GLU A 107 -23.95 5.31 11.43
C GLU A 107 -24.82 5.04 12.67
N ARG A 108 -25.20 6.17 13.28
CA ARG A 108 -26.18 6.35 14.35
C ARG A 108 -27.38 5.40 14.24
N ALA A 109 -27.48 4.42 15.13
CA ALA A 109 -28.72 3.67 15.38
C ALA A 109 -29.55 4.40 16.48
N PRO A 110 -30.88 4.52 16.34
CA PRO A 110 -31.71 5.17 17.37
C PRO A 110 -31.97 4.22 18.55
N GLU A 111 -31.85 4.76 19.77
CA GLU A 111 -32.17 4.06 21.02
C GLU A 111 -33.69 3.78 21.14
N PRO A 112 -34.11 2.60 21.63
CA PRO A 112 -35.49 2.39 22.01
C PRO A 112 -35.76 3.02 23.38
N VAL A 113 -36.62 4.05 23.39
CA VAL A 113 -37.23 4.60 24.60
C VAL A 113 -38.13 3.53 25.23
N ILE A 114 -37.78 3.06 26.42
CA ILE A 114 -38.69 2.26 27.26
C ILE A 114 -39.21 3.19 28.37
N ARG A 115 -40.55 3.30 28.43
CA ARG A 115 -41.32 3.97 29.48
C ARG A 115 -41.31 3.17 30.78
#